data_AF-A0A521KGU6-F1
#
_entry.id   AF-A0A521KGU6-F1
#
_cell.length_a   1.000
_cell.length_b   1.000
_cell.length_c   1.000
_cell.angle_alpha   90.00
_cell.angle_beta   90.00
_cell.angle_gamma   90.00
#
_symmetry.space_group_name_H-M   'P 1'
#
loop_
_entity.id
_entity.type
_entity.pdbx_description
1 polymer ?
#
loop_
_entity_poly.entity_id
_entity_poly.type
_entity_poly.pdbx_seq_one_letter_code
_entity_poly.pdbx_strand_id
1 'polypeptide(L)' 'IVEFDQWAAEALARNDLDTLINYRRTAPASTYAHPTVDHFVPLFVALGATLDSETPARTAIEGFWLGNSKRSVELA' A
#
# COMPACT_ATOMS: atom_id res chain seq x y z
N ILE A 1 -9.24 4.99 -7.38
CA ILE A 1 -8.75 3.67 -6.89
C ILE A 1 -7.51 3.24 -7.66
N VAL A 2 -7.51 3.23 -8.99
CA VAL A 2 -6.30 2.92 -9.79
C VAL A 2 -5.12 3.82 -9.43
N GLU A 3 -5.33 5.14 -9.36
CA GLU A 3 -4.26 6.09 -8.99
C GLU A 3 -3.71 5.83 -7.58
N PHE A 4 -4.58 5.49 -6.62
CA PHE A 4 -4.16 5.14 -5.26
C PHE A 4 -3.34 3.85 -5.24
N ASP A 5 -3.78 2.83 -5.98
CA ASP A 5 -3.06 1.56 -6.09
C ASP A 5 -1.67 1.73 -6.70
N GLN A 6 -1.57 2.51 -7.78
CA GLN A 6 -0.29 2.83 -8.43
C GLN A 6 0.62 3.62 -7.50
N TRP A 7 0.10 4.65 -6.83
CA TRP A 7 0.83 5.42 -5.82
C TRP A 7 1.38 4.51 -4.70
N ALA A 8 0.56 3.59 -4.19
CA ALA A 8 0.99 2.66 -3.16
C ALA A 8 2.08 1.71 -3.67
N ALA A 9 1.93 1.18 -4.89
CA ALA A 9 2.91 0.29 -5.52
C ALA A 9 4.27 0.96 -5.67
N GLU A 10 4.30 2.22 -6.12
CA GLU A 10 5.51 3.00 -6.28
C GLU A 10 6.19 3.28 -4.94
N ALA A 11 5.42 3.63 -3.91
CA ALA A 11 5.96 3.87 -2.58
C ALA A 11 6.53 2.57 -1.95
N LEU A 12 5.84 1.44 -2.11
CA LEU A 12 6.30 0.13 -1.67
C LEU A 12 7.59 -0.30 -2.38
N ALA A 13 7.69 -0.08 -3.70
CA ALA A 13 8.89 -0.40 -4.47
C ALA A 13 10.13 0.41 -4.04
N ARG A 14 9.92 1.61 -3.48
CA ARG A 14 10.98 2.47 -2.93
C ARG A 14 11.22 2.29 -1.43
N ASN A 15 10.49 1.39 -0.77
CA ASN A 15 10.46 1.26 0.69
C ASN A 15 10.16 2.60 1.40
N ASP A 16 9.31 3.43 0.79
CA ASP A 16 9.00 4.81 1.20
C ASP A 16 7.88 4.81 2.25
N LEU A 17 8.23 4.34 3.44
CA LEU A 17 7.29 4.15 4.56
C LEU A 17 6.66 5.48 5.01
N ASP A 18 7.42 6.56 5.00
CA ASP A 18 6.93 7.90 5.34
C ASP A 18 5.79 8.33 4.41
N THR A 19 5.92 8.08 3.10
CA THR A 19 4.86 8.37 2.13
C THR A 19 3.63 7.50 2.38
N LEU A 20 3.84 6.19 2.62
CA LEU A 20 2.75 5.25 2.89
C LEU A 20 1.96 5.62 4.16
N ILE A 21 2.63 5.93 5.27
CA ILE A 21 1.97 6.32 6.53
C ILE A 21 1.16 7.61 6.35
N ASN A 22 1.67 8.54 5.53
CA ASN A 22 1.00 9.81 5.22
C ASN A 22 -0.09 9.73 4.14
N TYR A 23 -0.55 8.53 3.74
CA TYR A 23 -1.46 8.33 2.60
C TYR A 23 -2.68 9.25 2.57
N ARG A 24 -3.25 9.59 3.73
CA ARG A 24 -4.42 10.49 3.81
C ARG A 24 -4.15 11.88 3.26
N ARG A 25 -2.90 12.34 3.32
CA ARG A 25 -2.47 13.67 2.87
C ARG A 25 -1.83 13.64 1.49
N THR A 26 -1.09 12.58 1.18
CA THR A 26 -0.21 12.51 0.01
C THR A 26 -0.76 11.66 -1.13
N ALA A 27 -1.63 10.68 -0.83
CA ALA A 27 -2.11 9.77 -1.85
C ALA A 27 -3.28 10.37 -2.65
N PRO A 28 -3.30 10.16 -3.99
CA PRO A 28 -4.40 10.61 -4.83
C PRO A 28 -5.68 9.83 -4.51
N ALA A 29 -6.81 10.54 -4.51
CA ALA A 29 -8.14 9.96 -4.29
C ALA A 29 -8.26 9.10 -3.01
N SER A 30 -7.48 9.39 -1.95
CA SER A 30 -7.41 8.60 -0.72
C SER A 30 -8.77 8.44 -0.02
N THR A 31 -9.60 9.48 0.00
CA THR A 31 -10.96 9.44 0.58
C THR A 31 -11.94 8.58 -0.22
N TYR A 32 -11.71 8.41 -1.53
CA TYR A 32 -12.51 7.52 -2.36
C TYR A 32 -12.02 6.07 -2.27
N ALA A 33 -10.71 5.85 -2.28
CA ALA A 33 -10.12 4.51 -2.18
C ALA A 33 -10.27 3.91 -0.77
N HIS A 34 -10.15 4.74 0.26
CA HIS A 34 -10.25 4.36 1.66
C HIS A 34 -11.06 5.39 2.46
N PRO A 35 -12.42 5.33 2.39
CA PRO A 35 -13.30 6.22 3.17
C PRO A 35 -13.04 6.13 4.68
N THR A 36 -12.66 4.93 5.13
CA THR A 36 -12.18 4.64 6.49
C THR A 36 -10.77 4.03 6.43
N VAL A 37 -10.12 3.88 7.59
CA VAL A 37 -8.75 3.34 7.65
C VAL A 37 -8.66 1.83 7.45
N ASP A 38 -9.78 1.12 7.67
CA ASP A 38 -9.78 -0.30 8.04
C ASP A 38 -9.10 -1.21 7.02
N HIS A 39 -9.21 -0.89 5.73
CA HIS A 39 -8.69 -1.75 4.66
C HIS A 39 -7.23 -1.48 4.29
N PHE A 40 -6.68 -0.31 4.66
CA PHE A 40 -5.28 0.02 4.37
C PHE A 40 -4.38 -0.23 5.57
N VAL A 41 -4.91 -0.11 6.80
CA VAL A 41 -4.15 -0.29 8.05
C VAL A 41 -3.41 -1.64 8.16
N PRO A 42 -3.99 -2.79 7.75
CA PRO A 42 -3.30 -4.07 7.86
C PRO A 42 -1.94 -4.12 7.16
N LEU A 43 -1.74 -3.34 6.09
CA LEU A 43 -0.45 -3.22 5.42
C LEU A 43 0.66 -2.76 6.37
N PHE A 44 0.39 -1.80 7.25
CA PHE A 44 1.39 -1.28 8.20
C PHE A 44 1.73 -2.26 9.30
N VAL A 45 0.83 -3.17 9.65
CA VAL A 45 1.13 -4.26 10.59
C VAL A 45 2.15 -5.21 9.96
N ALA A 46 1.95 -5.56 8.68
CA ALA A 46 2.87 -6.42 7.95
C ALA A 46 4.24 -5.74 7.75
N LEU A 47 4.27 -4.48 7.31
CA LEU A 47 5.51 -3.69 7.17
C LEU A 47 6.24 -3.51 8.51
N GLY A 48 5.48 -3.31 9.59
CA GLY A 48 6.03 -3.19 10.95
C GLY A 48 6.75 -4.46 11.43
N ALA A 49 6.37 -5.63 10.92
CA ALA A 49 7.02 -6.89 11.24
C ALA A 49 8.36 -7.10 10.51
N THR A 50 8.67 -6.27 9.50
CA THR A 50 9.87 -6.37 8.67
C THR A 50 10.73 -5.10 8.73
N LEU A 51 10.66 -4.33 9.82
CA LEU A 51 11.40 -3.05 9.95
C LEU A 51 12.92 -3.21 9.88
N ASP A 52 13.44 -4.37 10.30
CA ASP A 52 14.89 -4.67 10.25
C ASP A 52 15.33 -5.25 8.88
N SER A 53 14.40 -5.40 7.93
CA SER A 53 14.66 -5.96 6.61
C SER A 53 14.92 -4.84 5.60
N GLU A 54 16.04 -4.94 4.89
CA GLU A 54 16.33 -4.05 3.74
C GLU A 54 15.72 -4.57 2.43
N THR A 55 15.06 -5.73 2.46
CA THR A 55 14.44 -6.32 1.27
C THR A 55 13.18 -5.53 0.91
N PRO A 56 13.10 -4.94 -0.30
CA PRO A 56 11.92 -4.21 -0.71
C PRO A 56 10.70 -5.13 -0.81
N ALA A 57 9.52 -4.57 -0.54
CA ALA A 57 8.25 -5.28 -0.72
C ALA A 57 8.10 -5.76 -2.17
N ARG A 58 7.81 -7.06 -2.34
CA ARG A 58 7.50 -7.62 -3.65
C ARG A 58 5.98 -7.63 -3.83
N THR A 59 5.49 -7.15 -4.97
CA THR A 59 4.10 -7.42 -5.35
C THR A 59 3.99 -8.83 -5.94
N ALA A 60 3.22 -9.69 -5.29
CA ALA A 60 2.99 -11.08 -5.72
C ALA A 60 1.73 -11.23 -6.59
N ILE A 61 0.71 -10.41 -6.32
CA ILE A 61 -0.57 -10.44 -7.05
C ILE A 61 -0.96 -8.99 -7.38
N GLU A 62 -1.45 -8.79 -8.59
CA GLU A 62 -1.99 -7.52 -9.08
C GLU A 62 -3.40 -7.70 -9.66
N GLY A 63 -4.06 -6.58 -9.93
CA GLY A 63 -5.33 -6.54 -10.64
C GLY A 63 -6.48 -5.96 -9.80
N PHE A 64 -7.63 -5.89 -10.44
CA PHE A 64 -8.84 -5.30 -9.86
C PHE A 64 -10.02 -6.23 -10.06
N TRP A 65 -10.77 -6.50 -8.99
CA TRP A 65 -12.07 -7.18 -9.08
C TRP A 65 -13.16 -6.29 -8.51
N LEU A 66 -14.27 -6.18 -9.25
CA LEU A 66 -15.43 -5.37 -8.85
C LEU A 66 -15.02 -3.94 -8.43
N GLY A 67 -14.06 -3.34 -9.14
CA GLY A 67 -13.55 -1.99 -8.87
C GLY A 67 -12.57 -1.86 -7.70
N ASN A 68 -12.16 -2.95 -7.04
CA ASN A 68 -11.25 -2.92 -5.90
C ASN A 68 -9.89 -3.52 -6.24
N SER A 69 -8.80 -2.93 -5.71
CA SER A 69 -7.46 -3.49 -5.87
C SER A 69 -7.33 -4.85 -5.19
N LYS A 70 -6.56 -5.75 -5.82
CA LYS A 70 -6.15 -7.07 -5.31
C LYS A 70 -4.65 -7.15 -5.05
N ARG A 71 -3.97 -6.00 -5.01
CA ARG A 71 -2.54 -5.93 -4.76
C ARG A 71 -2.21 -6.68 -3.46
N SER A 72 -1.40 -7.72 -3.60
CA SER A 72 -0.89 -8.51 -2.48
C SER A 72 0.62 -8.38 -2.46
N VAL A 73 1.16 -8.04 -1.30
CA VAL A 73 2.60 -7.85 -1.10
C VAL A 73 3.19 -8.98 -0.28
N GLU A 74 4.38 -9.39 -0.66
CA GLU A 74 5.25 -10.30 0.06
C GLU A 74 6.38 -9.47 0.67
N LEU A 75 6.59 -9.64 1.97
CA LEU A 75 7.61 -8.96 2.77
C LEU A 75 8.52 -10.03 3.38
N ALA A 76 9.83 -9.78 3.41
CA ALA A 76 10.85 -10.73 3.87
C ALA A 76 11.41 -10.35 5.24
#